data_AF-A0A849EH50-F1
#
_entry.id   AF-A0A849EH50-F1
#
_cell.length_a   1.000
_cell.length_b   1.000
_cell.length_c   1.000
_cell.angle_alpha   90.00
_cell.angle_beta   90.00
_cell.angle_gamma   90.00
#
_symmetry.space_group_name_H-M   'P 1'
#
loop_
_entity.id
_entity.type
_entity.pdbx_description
1 polymer ?
#
loop_
_entity_poly.entity_id
_entity_poly.type
_entity_poly.pdbx_seq_one_letter_code
_entity_poly.pdbx_strand_id
1 'polypeptide(L)'
;ETPDTETVLDEETDKEKSAPLSQPTEVTEAITLEEAVAEETQSEGVKIRTLYAQETETGYQLVDTEPSIQFYLWETSMPNIFMAERKGQSGLLYQKDEQWVFEYYEGDDRLQEVLEIKF
;
A
#
# COMPACT_ATOMS: atom_id res chain seq x y z
N GLU A 1 7.41 -64.24 -6.05
CA GLU A 1 6.92 -64.65 -4.72
C GLU A 1 6.09 -63.50 -4.18
N THR A 2 4.77 -63.70 -4.11
CA THR A 2 3.81 -62.94 -3.29
C THR A 2 3.53 -63.78 -2.04
N PRO A 3 2.81 -63.31 -0.99
CA PRO A 3 2.32 -61.97 -0.68
C PRO A 3 2.64 -61.52 0.77
N ASP A 4 2.44 -60.25 1.10
CA ASP A 4 2.15 -59.86 2.49
C ASP A 4 0.65 -59.57 2.62
N THR A 5 0.08 -60.24 3.62
CA THR A 5 -1.32 -60.37 4.01
C THR A 5 -1.58 -59.41 5.17
N GLU A 6 -2.73 -58.69 5.10
CA GLU A 6 -3.63 -58.33 6.22
C GLU A 6 -3.03 -57.54 7.40
N THR A 7 -3.62 -56.45 7.88
CA THR A 7 -4.71 -56.54 8.86
C THR A 7 -5.35 -55.16 9.08
N VAL A 8 -6.66 -55.23 9.28
CA VAL A 8 -7.67 -54.18 9.45
C VAL A 8 -7.82 -53.85 10.95
N LEU A 9 -8.66 -52.87 11.31
CA LEU A 9 -9.19 -52.53 12.67
C LEU A 9 -8.27 -51.62 13.52
N ASP A 10 -8.71 -50.57 14.22
CA ASP A 10 -10.04 -50.05 14.55
C ASP A 10 -9.96 -48.55 14.86
N GLU A 11 -11.01 -47.84 14.46
CA GLU A 11 -11.45 -46.56 15.02
C GLU A 11 -12.26 -46.88 16.29
N GLU A 12 -11.94 -46.27 17.43
CA GLU A 12 -12.93 -45.99 18.50
C GLU A 12 -12.36 -44.92 19.47
N THR A 13 -13.11 -43.81 19.51
CA THR A 13 -13.48 -42.98 20.66
C THR A 13 -12.94 -43.38 22.04
N ASP A 14 -12.39 -42.40 22.77
CA ASP A 14 -12.65 -42.30 24.22
C ASP A 14 -12.97 -40.86 24.60
N LYS A 15 -13.98 -40.73 25.45
CA LYS A 15 -14.74 -39.54 25.80
C LYS A 15 -14.69 -39.42 27.32
N GLU A 16 -14.70 -38.16 27.78
CA GLU A 16 -15.01 -37.73 29.16
C GLU A 16 -13.82 -37.90 30.15
N LYS A 17 -13.50 -36.97 31.06
CA LYS A 17 -14.41 -36.18 31.89
C LYS A 17 -13.67 -35.11 32.71
N SER A 18 -14.28 -33.92 32.70
CA SER A 18 -14.46 -32.89 33.75
C SER A 18 -13.47 -32.72 34.92
N ALA A 19 -13.05 -31.45 35.12
CA ALA A 19 -13.18 -30.73 36.39
C ALA A 19 -13.13 -29.19 36.16
N PRO A 20 -13.72 -28.36 37.05
CA PRO A 20 -14.30 -27.03 36.73
C PRO A 20 -13.43 -25.84 37.19
N LEU A 21 -14.00 -24.62 37.14
CA LEU A 21 -13.58 -23.30 37.69
C LEU A 21 -13.27 -22.31 36.55
N SER A 22 -13.75 -21.07 36.48
CA SER A 22 -14.72 -20.27 37.24
C SER A 22 -15.07 -19.08 36.32
N GLN A 23 -16.34 -18.71 36.23
CA GLN A 23 -16.73 -17.43 35.62
C GLN A 23 -16.50 -16.31 36.64
N PRO A 24 -16.01 -15.15 36.20
CA PRO A 24 -16.49 -13.88 36.74
C PRO A 24 -17.21 -13.07 35.65
N THR A 25 -18.47 -12.75 35.93
CA THR A 25 -19.29 -11.77 35.21
C THR A 25 -19.06 -10.38 35.79
N GLU A 26 -19.14 -9.39 34.91
CA GLU A 26 -19.33 -7.95 35.16
C GLU A 26 -18.10 -7.17 35.65
N VAL A 27 -17.62 -6.23 34.82
CA VAL A 27 -17.73 -4.77 35.08
C VAL A 27 -17.68 -4.03 33.74
N THR A 28 -18.72 -3.26 33.45
CA THR A 28 -18.70 -2.18 32.47
C THR A 28 -17.93 -1.01 33.08
N GLU A 29 -16.79 -0.64 32.50
CA GLU A 29 -16.09 0.60 32.86
C GLU A 29 -15.61 1.30 31.58
N ALA A 30 -16.20 2.47 31.32
CA ALA A 30 -15.80 3.40 30.29
C ALA A 30 -14.59 4.20 30.80
N ILE A 31 -13.45 4.12 30.12
CA ILE A 31 -12.26 4.93 30.41
C ILE A 31 -11.63 5.40 29.09
N THR A 32 -11.98 6.65 28.77
CA THR A 32 -11.16 7.74 28.19
C THR A 32 -10.28 7.51 26.96
N LEU A 33 -10.64 8.26 25.91
CA LEU A 33 -9.74 8.89 24.96
C LEU A 33 -8.67 9.69 25.73
N GLU A 34 -7.40 9.28 25.65
CA GLU A 34 -6.28 10.20 25.82
C GLU A 34 -5.05 9.67 25.06
N GLU A 35 -4.69 10.43 24.02
CA GLU A 35 -3.32 10.83 23.69
C GLU A 35 -2.22 9.75 23.66
N ALA A 36 -1.98 9.22 22.46
CA ALA A 36 -0.66 8.73 22.07
C ALA A 36 -0.10 9.65 20.97
N VAL A 37 0.56 10.71 21.43
CA VAL A 37 1.54 11.47 20.65
C VAL A 37 2.72 10.54 20.39
N ALA A 38 2.97 10.22 19.11
CA ALA A 38 4.22 9.64 18.67
C ALA A 38 4.56 10.19 17.27
N GLU A 39 5.57 11.06 17.30
CA GLU A 39 6.42 11.53 16.21
C GLU A 39 5.78 12.36 15.09
N GLU A 40 5.76 13.68 15.34
CA GLU A 40 5.98 14.67 14.28
C GLU A 40 7.33 14.40 13.59
N THR A 41 7.32 13.51 12.61
CA THR A 41 8.26 13.63 11.49
C THR A 41 7.89 14.94 10.81
N GLN A 42 8.83 15.88 10.78
CA GLN A 42 8.72 17.18 10.11
C GLN A 42 7.93 17.05 8.81
N SER A 43 6.66 17.46 8.84
CA SER A 43 5.92 17.72 7.62
C SER A 43 6.54 18.98 7.03
N GLU A 44 7.61 18.82 6.25
CA GLU A 44 7.86 19.74 5.15
C GLU A 44 6.56 19.76 4.35
N GLY A 45 5.74 20.79 4.58
CA GLY A 45 4.42 20.89 3.99
C GLY A 45 4.54 20.57 2.51
N VAL A 46 3.80 19.55 2.06
CA VAL A 46 3.80 19.02 0.69
C VAL A 46 3.85 20.22 -0.24
N LYS A 47 5.05 20.54 -0.76
CA LYS A 47 5.22 21.66 -1.67
C LYS A 47 4.58 21.21 -2.95
N ILE A 48 3.30 21.55 -3.12
CA ILE A 48 2.60 21.36 -4.38
C ILE A 48 3.37 22.19 -5.41
N ARG A 49 4.18 21.51 -6.21
CA ARG A 49 4.91 22.11 -7.33
C ARG A 49 4.04 21.92 -8.56
N THR A 50 3.65 23.03 -9.19
CA THR A 50 3.00 22.98 -10.49
C THR A 50 4.02 22.50 -11.52
N LEU A 51 3.71 21.38 -12.16
CA LEU A 51 4.49 20.78 -13.24
C LEU A 51 3.76 20.97 -14.57
N TYR A 52 4.53 21.06 -15.65
CA TYR A 52 4.01 21.18 -17.02
C TYR A 52 4.42 19.94 -17.80
N ALA A 53 3.46 19.26 -18.41
CA ALA A 53 3.73 18.13 -19.27
C ALA A 53 4.14 18.63 -20.66
N GLN A 54 5.17 18.02 -21.23
CA GLN A 54 5.56 18.22 -22.62
C GLN A 54 5.51 16.86 -23.31
N GLU A 55 4.79 16.78 -24.41
CA GLU A 55 4.61 15.54 -25.18
C GLU A 55 5.96 15.06 -25.77
N THR A 56 6.10 13.74 -25.83
CA THR A 56 7.23 13.01 -26.40
C THR A 56 6.69 11.88 -27.27
N GLU A 57 7.54 11.19 -28.01
CA GLU A 57 7.13 10.06 -28.88
C GLU A 57 6.44 8.90 -28.12
N THR A 58 6.64 8.78 -26.80
CA THR A 58 6.19 7.63 -26.00
C THR A 58 5.38 8.01 -24.75
N GLY A 59 5.02 9.30 -24.62
CA GLY A 59 4.36 9.84 -23.45
C GLY A 59 4.76 11.28 -23.20
N TYR A 60 5.22 11.62 -21.98
CA TYR A 60 5.45 13.01 -21.59
C TYR A 60 6.71 13.16 -20.73
N GLN A 61 7.30 14.36 -20.75
CA GLN A 61 8.23 14.81 -19.71
C GLN A 61 7.56 15.88 -18.85
N LEU A 62 7.71 15.80 -17.53
CA LEU A 62 7.22 16.83 -16.62
C LEU A 62 8.35 17.78 -16.26
N VAL A 63 8.16 19.06 -16.51
CA VAL A 63 9.12 20.11 -16.16
C VAL A 63 8.54 21.08 -15.13
N ASP A 64 9.42 21.68 -14.33
CA ASP A 64 9.05 22.79 -13.45
C ASP A 64 9.17 24.15 -14.14
N THR A 65 8.96 25.23 -13.38
CA THR A 65 9.10 26.61 -13.86
C THR A 65 10.55 27.03 -14.15
N GLU A 66 11.53 26.28 -13.65
CA GLU A 66 12.96 26.50 -13.86
C GLU A 66 13.48 25.48 -14.91
N PRO A 67 12.87 25.49 -16.11
CA PRO A 67 12.70 24.37 -17.05
C PRO A 67 13.59 23.15 -16.81
N SER A 68 13.35 22.45 -15.71
CA SER A 68 14.12 21.28 -15.32
C SER A 68 13.23 20.05 -15.29
N ILE A 69 13.74 18.94 -15.86
CA ILE A 69 12.98 17.69 -15.95
C ILE A 69 12.87 17.08 -14.56
N GLN A 70 11.64 16.93 -14.09
CA GLN A 70 11.30 16.31 -12.81
C GLN A 70 10.88 14.86 -12.99
N PHE A 71 10.12 14.55 -14.06
CA PHE A 71 9.66 13.19 -14.34
C PHE A 71 9.76 12.85 -15.82
N TYR A 72 9.96 11.57 -16.10
CA TYR A 72 9.66 10.94 -17.38
C TYR A 72 8.41 10.08 -17.24
N LEU A 73 7.47 10.23 -18.16
CA LEU A 73 6.21 9.50 -18.19
C LEU A 73 6.11 8.70 -19.48
N TRP A 74 5.80 7.42 -19.36
CA TRP A 74 5.52 6.54 -20.48
C TRP A 74 4.04 6.17 -20.50
N GLU A 75 3.44 6.22 -21.68
CA GLU A 75 2.07 5.80 -21.88
C GLU A 75 1.89 4.32 -21.56
N THR A 76 0.76 4.02 -20.95
CA THR A 76 0.30 2.65 -20.77
C THR A 76 -0.96 2.43 -21.61
N SER A 77 -1.41 1.18 -21.73
CA SER A 77 -2.68 0.87 -22.37
C SER A 77 -3.90 1.32 -21.56
N MET A 78 -3.71 1.77 -20.32
CA MET A 78 -4.78 2.23 -19.45
C MET A 78 -4.91 3.76 -19.52
N PRO A 79 -6.13 4.29 -19.62
CA PRO A 79 -6.35 5.74 -19.67
C PRO A 79 -5.95 6.38 -18.33
N ASN A 80 -5.35 7.57 -18.40
CA ASN A 80 -4.94 8.36 -17.23
C ASN A 80 -4.01 7.62 -16.26
N ILE A 81 -3.25 6.64 -16.76
CA ILE A 81 -2.22 5.93 -16.02
C ILE A 81 -0.95 5.90 -16.87
N PHE A 82 0.13 6.39 -16.27
CA PHE A 82 1.46 6.41 -16.86
C PHE A 82 2.42 5.64 -15.96
N MET A 83 3.39 4.99 -16.58
CA MET A 83 4.59 4.61 -15.84
C MET A 83 5.43 5.87 -15.67
N ALA A 84 5.95 6.11 -14.47
CA ALA A 84 6.65 7.35 -14.14
C ALA A 84 8.02 7.05 -13.53
N GLU A 85 9.02 7.85 -13.90
CA GLU A 85 10.35 7.80 -13.30
C GLU A 85 10.77 9.19 -12.85
N ARG A 86 11.23 9.29 -11.60
CA ARG A 86 11.81 10.49 -10.99
C ARG A 86 13.15 10.15 -10.38
N LYS A 87 14.25 10.68 -10.95
CA LYS A 87 15.61 10.56 -10.38
C LYS A 87 15.98 9.11 -9.97
N GLY A 88 15.63 8.13 -10.81
CA GLY A 88 15.88 6.71 -10.56
C GLY A 88 14.85 5.99 -9.66
N GLN A 89 13.81 6.70 -9.18
CA GLN A 89 12.63 6.09 -8.56
C GLN A 89 11.59 5.84 -9.64
N SER A 90 11.19 4.58 -9.83
CA SER A 90 10.12 4.20 -10.74
C SER A 90 8.82 3.99 -9.97
N GLY A 91 7.69 4.36 -10.59
CA GLY A 91 6.38 4.23 -10.01
C GLY A 91 5.26 4.40 -11.04
N LEU A 92 4.06 4.64 -10.54
CA LEU A 92 2.87 4.90 -11.33
C LEU A 92 2.40 6.32 -11.10
N LEU A 93 2.08 7.02 -12.18
CA LEU A 93 1.34 8.27 -12.13
C LEU A 93 -0.07 8.01 -12.62
N TYR A 94 -1.07 8.25 -11.78
CA TYR A 94 -2.48 8.04 -12.13
C TYR A 94 -3.36 9.20 -11.68
N GLN A 95 -4.47 9.40 -12.37
CA GLN A 95 -5.47 10.40 -11.95
C GLN A 95 -6.50 9.77 -11.02
N LYS A 96 -6.74 10.41 -9.87
CA LYS A 96 -7.77 10.04 -8.90
C LYS A 96 -8.43 11.31 -8.37
N ASP A 97 -9.77 11.36 -8.39
CA ASP A 97 -10.54 12.52 -7.92
C ASP A 97 -10.06 13.85 -8.55
N GLU A 98 -9.79 13.83 -9.87
CA GLU A 98 -9.25 14.96 -10.66
C GLU A 98 -7.82 15.40 -10.28
N GLN A 99 -7.16 14.70 -9.36
CA GLN A 99 -5.79 14.95 -8.93
C GLN A 99 -4.82 13.91 -9.49
N TRP A 100 -3.60 14.31 -9.82
CA TRP A 100 -2.56 13.38 -10.21
C TRP A 100 -1.83 12.86 -8.98
N VAL A 101 -1.68 11.54 -8.89
CA VAL A 101 -1.00 10.87 -7.77
C VAL A 101 0.15 10.07 -8.33
N PHE A 102 1.36 10.34 -7.83
CA PHE A 102 2.53 9.52 -8.07
C PHE A 102 2.68 8.54 -6.91
N GLU A 103 2.51 7.25 -7.19
CA GLU A 103 2.69 6.16 -6.25
C GLU A 103 3.98 5.42 -6.58
N TYR A 104 4.82 5.23 -5.56
CA TYR A 104 6.10 4.54 -5.69
C TYR A 104 6.43 3.80 -4.41
N TYR A 105 7.39 2.88 -4.50
CA TYR A 105 7.93 2.19 -3.33
C TYR A 105 9.29 2.78 -2.96
N GLU A 106 9.50 2.95 -1.66
CA GLU A 106 10.81 3.22 -1.08
C GLU A 106 11.13 2.10 -0.08
N GLY A 107 11.96 1.15 -0.52
CA GLY A 107 12.11 -0.12 0.20
C GLY A 107 10.80 -0.92 0.14
N ASP A 108 10.26 -1.28 1.31
CA ASP A 108 9.01 -2.02 1.45
C ASP A 108 7.79 -1.10 1.64
N ASP A 109 8.02 0.21 1.78
CA ASP A 109 6.96 1.18 2.05
C ASP A 109 6.38 1.76 0.76
N ARG A 110 5.05 1.76 0.67
CA ARG A 110 4.31 2.37 -0.44
C ARG A 110 3.97 3.82 -0.13
N LEU A 111 4.55 4.74 -0.89
CA LEU A 111 4.39 6.18 -0.75
C LEU A 111 3.52 6.74 -1.88
N GLN A 112 2.84 7.85 -1.59
CA GLN A 112 2.02 8.57 -2.55
C GLN A 112 2.28 10.08 -2.46
N GLU A 113 2.42 10.72 -3.61
CA GLU A 113 2.57 12.17 -3.72
C GLU A 113 1.50 12.73 -4.66
N VAL A 114 0.75 13.72 -4.18
CA VAL A 114 -0.20 14.45 -5.01
C VAL A 114 0.54 15.53 -5.79
N LEU A 115 0.37 15.55 -7.10
CA LEU A 115 1.02 16.46 -8.03
C LEU A 115 -0.02 17.35 -8.71
N GLU A 116 0.34 18.63 -8.89
CA GLU A 116 -0.40 19.54 -9.77
C GLU A 116 0.27 19.53 -11.14
N ILE A 117 -0.36 18.89 -12.12
CA ILE A 117 0.19 18.75 -13.47
C ILE A 117 -0.74 19.43 -14.48
N LYS A 118 -0.15 20.26 -15.33
CA LYS A 118 -0.82 20.88 -16.48
C LYS A 118 -0.34 20.16 -17.74
N PHE A 119 -1.25 19.41 -18.35
CA PHE A 119 -1.05 18.78 -19.66
C PHE A 119 -1.22 19.78 -20.80
#